data_AF-A0A1G5P725-F1
#
_entry.id   AF-A0A1G5P725-F1
#
_cell.length_a   1.000
_cell.length_b   1.000
_cell.length_c   1.000
_cell.angle_alpha   90.00
_cell.angle_beta   90.00
_cell.angle_gamma   90.00
#
_symmetry.space_group_name_H-M   'P 1'
#
loop_
_entity.id
_entity.type
_entity.pdbx_description
1 polymer ?
#
loop_
_entity_poly.entity_id
_entity_poly.type
_entity_poly.pdbx_seq_one_letter_code
_entity_poly.pdbx_strand_id
1 'polypeptide(L)'
;MASESPSPAAGDETIRIAMWSGPRNISTAMMRAFENRPDTEVWDEPFYAAWLKVTGIDHPMREEICAAHEADWRKVAERLAGAPPFGSRIFYQKHMTHHMIAEIGRDWMRSCRHAFLIRHPARVLVSYARKRAGPSLSDIGFAEQDELFRVATELCGQIPPVIDADDLLADPQAMLRALCGALKIDFSPAMLAWPAGPRDSDGAWAAHWYDAVHRSTGFQPPAPLPVLEDDGLREVEAEALPLYEQLARHKLTR
;
A
#
# COMPACT_ATOMS: atom_id res chain seq x y z
N MET A 1 15.80 -31.74 38.02
CA MET A 1 14.46 -31.31 37.60
C MET A 1 14.60 -29.93 36.98
N ALA A 2 14.88 -29.88 35.68
CA ALA A 2 14.92 -28.62 34.94
C ALA A 2 13.51 -28.40 34.40
N SER A 3 12.88 -27.31 34.82
CA SER A 3 11.58 -26.87 34.29
C SER A 3 11.81 -26.35 32.88
N GLU A 4 11.40 -27.13 31.89
CA GLU A 4 11.22 -26.63 30.52
C GLU A 4 10.16 -25.54 30.55
N SER A 5 10.54 -24.33 30.15
CA SER A 5 9.59 -23.27 29.83
C SER A 5 8.74 -23.73 28.65
N PRO A 6 7.41 -23.51 28.67
CA PRO A 6 6.56 -24.00 27.59
C PRO A 6 6.93 -23.29 26.29
N SER A 7 7.19 -24.08 25.25
CA SER A 7 7.24 -23.60 23.86
C SER A 7 5.92 -22.88 23.55
N PRO A 8 5.93 -21.70 22.92
CA PRO A 8 4.69 -21.04 22.52
C PRO A 8 3.90 -21.97 21.60
N ALA A 9 2.63 -22.16 21.94
CA ALA A 9 1.72 -22.99 21.18
C ALA A 9 1.59 -22.46 19.75
N ALA A 10 1.66 -23.35 18.76
CA ALA A 10 1.34 -23.05 17.37
C ALA A 10 -0.14 -22.64 17.28
N GLY A 11 -0.43 -21.34 17.27
CA GLY A 11 -1.79 -20.81 17.22
C GLY A 11 -1.96 -19.28 17.24
N ASP A 12 -0.91 -18.48 17.45
CA ASP A 12 -1.06 -17.04 17.75
C ASP A 12 0.00 -16.15 17.06
N GLU A 13 0.32 -16.41 15.79
CA GLU A 13 1.30 -15.61 15.05
C GLU A 13 0.62 -14.47 14.27
N THR A 14 0.95 -13.23 14.61
CA THR A 14 0.53 -12.04 13.86
C THR A 14 0.93 -12.15 12.39
N ILE A 15 -0.04 -11.95 11.51
CA ILE A 15 0.18 -11.88 10.06
C ILE A 15 0.40 -10.42 9.67
N ARG A 16 1.64 -10.07 9.33
CA ARG A 16 2.00 -8.74 8.84
C ARG A 16 1.89 -8.70 7.34
N ILE A 17 1.13 -7.75 6.81
CA ILE A 17 0.94 -7.57 5.38
C ILE A 17 1.48 -6.20 4.99
N ALA A 18 2.55 -6.16 4.21
CA ALA A 18 3.01 -4.95 3.56
C ALA A 18 2.36 -4.87 2.16
N MET A 19 1.33 -4.03 2.05
CA MET A 19 0.68 -3.73 0.76
C MET A 19 1.38 -2.55 0.11
N TRP A 20 2.09 -2.82 -0.97
CA TRP A 20 2.87 -1.86 -1.73
C TRP A 20 2.06 -1.24 -2.87
N SER A 21 2.17 0.07 -3.04
CA SER A 21 1.56 0.78 -4.15
C SER A 21 2.32 2.07 -4.47
N GLY A 22 2.23 2.55 -5.69
CA GLY A 22 2.51 3.97 -5.98
C GLY A 22 1.37 4.87 -5.50
N PRO A 23 1.56 6.21 -5.48
CA PRO A 23 0.47 7.12 -5.20
C PRO A 23 -0.67 6.98 -6.21
N ARG A 24 -1.90 7.32 -5.82
CA ARG A 24 -3.10 7.31 -6.68
C ARG A 24 -3.52 5.93 -7.24
N ASN A 25 -3.07 4.85 -6.61
CA ASN A 25 -3.39 3.46 -6.97
C ASN A 25 -4.61 2.89 -6.22
N ILE A 26 -5.56 3.70 -5.75
CA ILE A 26 -6.70 3.30 -4.89
C ILE A 26 -6.30 2.57 -3.57
N SER A 27 -5.05 2.71 -3.14
CA SER A 27 -4.49 2.04 -1.96
C SER A 27 -5.20 2.39 -0.65
N THR A 28 -5.73 3.60 -0.49
CA THR A 28 -6.55 3.94 0.69
C THR A 28 -7.88 3.20 0.70
N ALA A 29 -8.52 3.00 -0.47
CA ALA A 29 -9.73 2.18 -0.55
C ALA A 29 -9.43 0.69 -0.27
N MET A 30 -8.27 0.19 -0.73
CA MET A 30 -7.78 -1.13 -0.32
C MET A 30 -7.57 -1.21 1.21
N MET A 31 -6.97 -0.18 1.82
CA MET A 31 -6.82 -0.11 3.27
C MET A 31 -8.18 -0.13 3.98
N ARG A 32 -9.21 0.57 3.48
CA ARG A 32 -10.58 0.49 4.05
C ARG A 32 -11.15 -0.91 4.02
N ALA A 33 -10.90 -1.66 2.94
CA ALA A 33 -11.33 -3.05 2.85
C ALA A 33 -10.72 -3.90 3.98
N PHE A 34 -9.43 -3.74 4.25
CA PHE A 34 -8.76 -4.45 5.36
C PHE A 34 -9.16 -3.92 6.74
N GLU A 35 -9.26 -2.60 6.91
CA GLU A 35 -9.67 -1.94 8.16
C GLU A 35 -11.07 -2.38 8.62
N ASN A 36 -11.97 -2.70 7.68
CA ASN A 36 -13.31 -3.12 8.02
C ASN A 36 -13.42 -4.61 8.41
N ARG A 37 -12.30 -5.35 8.41
CA ARG A 37 -12.27 -6.72 8.94
C ARG A 37 -12.19 -6.68 10.48
N PRO A 38 -12.88 -7.58 11.20
CA PRO A 38 -12.86 -7.61 12.66
C PRO A 38 -11.54 -8.10 13.26
N ASP A 39 -10.67 -8.71 12.46
CA ASP A 39 -9.41 -9.34 12.88
C ASP A 39 -8.16 -8.56 12.44
N THR A 40 -8.34 -7.31 11.98
CA THR A 40 -7.30 -6.54 11.30
C THR A 40 -7.12 -5.15 11.89
N GLU A 41 -5.86 -4.79 12.13
CA GLU A 41 -5.41 -3.41 12.34
C GLU A 41 -4.69 -2.90 11.10
N VAL A 42 -4.85 -1.61 10.80
CA VAL A 42 -4.18 -0.97 9.66
C VAL A 42 -3.22 0.13 10.10
N TRP A 43 -2.15 0.34 9.34
CA TRP A 43 -1.27 1.50 9.47
C TRP A 43 -1.14 2.21 8.12
N ASP A 44 -1.58 3.46 8.08
CA ASP A 44 -1.53 4.32 6.91
C ASP A 44 -0.14 4.98 6.74
N GLU A 45 0.52 4.70 5.60
CA GLU A 45 1.82 5.24 5.15
C GLU A 45 2.87 5.43 6.25
N PRO A 46 3.33 4.36 6.92
CA PRO A 46 4.20 4.45 8.10
C PRO A 46 5.49 5.25 7.91
N PHE A 47 6.05 5.24 6.70
CA PHE A 47 7.33 5.88 6.38
C PHE A 47 7.21 7.33 5.89
N TYR A 48 6.01 7.92 5.81
CA TYR A 48 5.84 9.24 5.18
C TYR A 48 6.66 10.34 5.88
N ALA A 49 6.53 10.48 7.20
CA ALA A 49 7.31 11.46 7.96
C ALA A 49 8.82 11.21 7.88
N ALA A 50 9.24 9.94 7.89
CA ALA A 50 10.65 9.59 7.77
C ALA A 50 11.21 9.94 6.38
N TRP A 51 10.47 9.65 5.31
CA TRP A 51 10.82 10.04 3.94
C TRP A 51 10.94 11.55 3.80
N LEU A 52 9.98 12.33 4.31
CA LEU A 52 10.04 13.80 4.31
C LEU A 52 11.28 14.30 5.06
N LYS A 53 11.54 13.76 6.25
CA LYS A 53 12.68 14.16 7.07
C LYS A 53 14.01 13.88 6.38
N VAL A 54 14.18 12.69 5.80
CA VAL A 54 15.44 12.29 5.15
C VAL A 54 15.67 13.05 3.86
N THR A 55 14.65 13.21 3.01
CA THR A 55 14.81 13.86 1.71
C THR A 55 14.95 15.38 1.78
N GLY A 56 14.37 16.02 2.80
CA GLY A 56 14.34 17.49 2.86
C GLY A 56 13.44 18.15 1.81
N ILE A 57 12.67 17.38 1.03
CA ILE A 57 11.85 17.89 -0.06
C ILE A 57 10.77 18.89 0.41
N ASP A 58 10.56 19.94 -0.37
CA ASP A 58 9.42 20.83 -0.19
C ASP A 58 8.13 20.11 -0.60
N HIS A 59 7.26 19.86 0.37
CA HIS A 59 6.08 19.03 0.22
C HIS A 59 4.91 19.59 1.02
N PRO A 60 3.67 19.54 0.48
CA PRO A 60 2.48 19.91 1.24
C PRO A 60 2.42 19.19 2.59
N MET A 61 2.08 19.95 3.63
CA MET A 61 1.91 19.45 5.00
C MET A 61 3.18 18.85 5.63
N ARG A 62 4.37 19.16 5.12
CA ARG A 62 5.63 18.57 5.60
C ARG A 62 5.80 18.72 7.11
N GLU A 63 5.59 19.92 7.62
CA GLU A 63 5.78 20.23 9.05
C GLU A 63 4.75 19.49 9.90
N GLU A 64 3.48 19.51 9.50
CA GLU A 64 2.39 18.83 10.20
C GLU A 64 2.58 17.31 10.20
N ILE A 65 3.00 16.71 9.09
CA ILE A 65 3.25 15.27 8.98
C ILE A 65 4.45 14.88 9.87
N CYS A 66 5.56 15.62 9.79
CA CYS A 66 6.74 15.35 10.62
C CYS A 66 6.48 15.56 12.13
N ALA A 67 5.57 16.46 12.50
CA ALA A 67 5.20 16.70 13.89
C ALA A 67 4.25 15.62 14.44
N ALA A 68 3.36 15.09 13.61
CA ALA A 68 2.32 14.15 14.04
C ALA A 68 2.77 12.67 13.99
N HIS A 69 3.80 12.33 13.21
CA HIS A 69 4.21 10.94 12.95
C HIS A 69 5.69 10.70 13.23
N GLU A 70 6.06 9.44 13.48
CA GLU A 70 7.46 9.06 13.74
C GLU A 70 8.32 9.26 12.48
N ALA A 71 9.39 10.03 12.63
CA ALA A 71 10.25 10.45 11.52
C ALA A 71 11.63 9.74 11.53
N ASP A 72 11.92 8.91 12.53
CA ASP A 72 13.05 7.98 12.48
C ASP A 72 12.61 6.66 11.83
N TRP A 73 13.05 6.43 10.59
CA TRP A 73 12.69 5.23 9.84
C TRP A 73 13.07 3.94 10.56
N ARG A 74 14.10 3.94 11.42
CA ARG A 74 14.53 2.73 12.15
C ARG A 74 13.48 2.29 13.16
N LYS A 75 12.89 3.25 13.88
CA LYS A 75 11.80 2.99 14.83
C LYS A 75 10.52 2.56 14.12
N VAL A 76 10.23 3.16 12.96
CA VAL A 76 9.12 2.73 12.10
C VAL A 76 9.32 1.27 11.67
N ALA A 77 10.50 0.93 11.15
CA ALA A 77 10.84 -0.42 10.71
C ALA A 77 10.74 -1.47 11.85
N GLU A 78 11.24 -1.14 13.04
CA GLU A 78 11.11 -1.99 14.24
C GLU A 78 9.64 -2.26 14.58
N ARG A 79 8.80 -1.21 14.58
CA ARG A 79 7.37 -1.35 14.88
C ARG A 79 6.61 -2.14 13.82
N LEU A 80 6.94 -1.98 12.54
CA LEU A 80 6.33 -2.74 11.44
C LEU A 80 6.66 -4.24 11.51
N ALA A 81 7.85 -4.60 12.00
CA ALA A 81 8.26 -5.98 12.24
C ALA A 81 7.68 -6.56 13.55
N GLY A 82 7.16 -5.71 14.44
CA GLY A 82 6.60 -6.06 15.74
C GLY A 82 5.15 -6.56 15.74
N ALA A 83 4.54 -6.65 16.91
CA ALA A 83 3.13 -6.97 17.07
C ALA A 83 2.23 -5.77 16.68
N PRO A 84 0.95 -5.99 16.31
CA PRO A 84 0.03 -4.89 16.07
C PRO A 84 -0.25 -4.16 17.39
N PRO A 85 -0.47 -2.84 17.37
CA PRO A 85 -0.72 -2.03 18.57
C PRO A 85 -1.80 -2.55 19.51
N PHE A 86 -2.88 -3.15 18.99
CA PHE A 86 -4.03 -3.63 19.77
C PHE A 86 -4.21 -5.16 19.71
N GLY A 87 -3.22 -5.90 19.21
CA GLY A 87 -3.18 -7.36 19.26
C GLY A 87 -4.05 -8.09 18.22
N SER A 88 -4.50 -7.41 17.16
CA SER A 88 -5.22 -8.05 16.06
C SER A 88 -4.40 -9.13 15.38
N ARG A 89 -5.08 -10.15 14.84
CA ARG A 89 -4.42 -11.25 14.13
C ARG A 89 -3.67 -10.76 12.89
N ILE A 90 -4.22 -9.79 12.18
CA ILE A 90 -3.65 -9.23 10.95
C ILE A 90 -3.21 -7.80 11.21
N PHE A 91 -1.97 -7.49 10.82
CA PHE A 91 -1.44 -6.13 10.79
C PHE A 91 -1.17 -5.70 9.35
N TYR A 92 -2.09 -4.94 8.78
CA TYR A 92 -2.02 -4.47 7.40
C TYR A 92 -1.34 -3.11 7.33
N GLN A 93 -0.34 -2.97 6.46
CA GLN A 93 0.47 -1.78 6.33
C GLN A 93 0.33 -1.26 4.91
N LYS A 94 -0.21 -0.05 4.75
CA LYS A 94 -0.33 0.61 3.46
C LYS A 94 0.96 1.37 3.18
N HIS A 95 1.74 0.90 2.21
CA HIS A 95 3.02 1.51 1.86
C HIS A 95 2.98 2.23 0.51
N MET A 96 3.68 3.36 0.45
CA MET A 96 4.00 4.06 -0.80
C MET A 96 5.42 3.71 -1.23
N THR A 97 5.59 3.26 -2.48
CA THR A 97 6.89 2.77 -2.99
C THR A 97 7.94 3.87 -3.02
N HIS A 98 7.58 5.09 -3.42
CA HIS A 98 8.47 6.26 -3.46
C HIS A 98 8.96 6.72 -2.07
N HIS A 99 8.38 6.23 -0.97
CA HIS A 99 8.94 6.48 0.36
C HIS A 99 10.23 5.67 0.59
N MET A 100 10.43 4.56 -0.11
CA MET A 100 11.51 3.60 0.13
C MET A 100 12.81 3.96 -0.62
N ILE A 101 13.33 5.15 -0.37
CA ILE A 101 14.63 5.61 -0.85
C ILE A 101 15.79 4.73 -0.31
N ALA A 102 16.99 4.90 -0.86
CA ALA A 102 18.16 4.08 -0.53
C ALA A 102 18.53 4.11 0.96
N GLU A 103 18.28 5.23 1.64
CA GLU A 103 18.56 5.45 3.06
C GLU A 103 17.62 4.69 4.00
N ILE A 104 16.45 4.25 3.52
CA ILE A 104 15.50 3.46 4.32
C ILE A 104 15.81 1.98 4.17
N GLY A 105 16.19 1.35 5.29
CA GLY A 105 16.51 -0.06 5.34
C GLY A 105 15.33 -0.96 4.97
N ARG A 106 15.63 -2.10 4.34
CA ARG A 106 14.64 -3.07 3.83
C ARG A 106 14.55 -4.35 4.67
N ASP A 107 15.39 -4.53 5.69
CA ASP A 107 15.46 -5.79 6.46
C ASP A 107 14.13 -6.19 7.14
N TRP A 108 13.35 -5.21 7.59
CA TRP A 108 12.03 -5.42 8.20
C TRP A 108 11.03 -6.11 7.26
N MET A 109 11.24 -6.03 5.94
CA MET A 109 10.39 -6.69 4.96
C MET A 109 10.35 -8.21 5.17
N ARG A 110 11.42 -8.82 5.69
CA ARG A 110 11.48 -10.27 5.99
C ARG A 110 10.40 -10.74 6.96
N SER A 111 9.89 -9.84 7.79
CA SER A 111 8.83 -10.15 8.77
C SER A 111 7.42 -10.09 8.16
N CYS A 112 7.29 -9.70 6.89
CA CYS A 112 6.01 -9.42 6.25
C CYS A 112 5.68 -10.40 5.12
N ARG A 113 4.38 -10.62 4.92
CA ARG A 113 3.84 -11.05 3.63
C ARG A 113 3.67 -9.81 2.77
N HIS A 114 4.04 -9.90 1.50
CA HIS A 114 3.97 -8.77 0.59
C HIS A 114 2.85 -8.95 -0.43
N ALA A 115 2.23 -7.85 -0.82
CA ALA A 115 1.35 -7.78 -1.97
C ALA A 115 1.55 -6.43 -2.68
N PHE A 116 1.29 -6.38 -3.97
CA PHE A 116 1.50 -5.19 -4.79
C PHE A 116 0.22 -4.80 -5.49
N LEU A 117 -0.26 -3.59 -5.23
CA LEU A 117 -1.39 -2.99 -5.92
C LEU A 117 -0.86 -2.09 -7.04
N ILE A 118 -1.20 -2.44 -8.27
CA ILE A 118 -0.81 -1.71 -9.49
C ILE A 118 -2.04 -1.05 -10.12
N ARG A 119 -1.79 -0.02 -10.92
CA ARG A 119 -2.82 0.69 -11.68
C ARG A 119 -2.21 1.23 -12.96
N HIS A 120 -2.97 1.22 -14.04
CA HIS A 120 -2.50 1.74 -15.32
C HIS A 120 -1.94 3.18 -15.21
N PRO A 121 -0.74 3.46 -15.76
CA PRO A 121 -0.09 4.78 -15.66
C PRO A 121 -0.94 5.98 -16.07
N ALA A 122 -1.66 5.96 -17.21
CA ALA A 122 -2.60 7.02 -17.58
C ALA A 122 -3.58 7.42 -16.45
N ARG A 123 -4.11 6.45 -15.69
CA ARG A 123 -5.04 6.75 -14.58
C ARG A 123 -4.34 7.42 -13.42
N VAL A 124 -3.12 6.98 -13.11
CA VAL A 124 -2.28 7.56 -12.06
C VAL A 124 -1.96 9.01 -12.42
N LEU A 125 -1.46 9.25 -13.64
CA LEU A 125 -1.07 10.55 -14.14
C LEU A 125 -2.24 11.55 -14.18
N VAL A 126 -3.40 11.16 -14.72
CA VAL A 126 -4.60 12.03 -14.70
C VAL A 126 -5.03 12.36 -13.26
N SER A 127 -4.96 11.39 -12.34
CA SER A 127 -5.31 11.68 -10.95
C SER A 127 -4.28 12.55 -10.25
N TYR A 128 -3.00 12.42 -10.58
CA TYR A 128 -1.91 13.15 -9.94
C TYR A 128 -1.87 14.60 -10.44
N ALA A 129 -2.02 14.81 -11.76
CA ALA A 129 -2.04 16.11 -12.42
C ALA A 129 -3.12 17.07 -11.86
N ARG A 130 -4.22 16.53 -11.32
CA ARG A 130 -5.28 17.32 -10.65
C ARG A 130 -4.82 17.97 -9.33
N LYS A 131 -3.76 17.44 -8.72
CA LYS A 131 -3.26 17.88 -7.41
C LYS A 131 -1.87 18.50 -7.50
N ARG A 132 -1.04 18.11 -8.48
CA ARG A 132 0.33 18.59 -8.66
C ARG A 132 0.69 18.62 -10.15
N ALA A 133 1.28 19.72 -10.61
CA ALA A 133 1.67 19.86 -12.02
C ALA A 133 2.96 19.08 -12.33
N GLY A 134 3.03 18.47 -13.52
CA GLY A 134 4.24 17.85 -14.08
C GLY A 134 4.86 16.71 -13.24
N PRO A 135 4.13 15.62 -12.95
CA PRO A 135 4.71 14.48 -12.24
C PRO A 135 5.85 13.84 -13.04
N SER A 136 6.97 13.55 -12.37
CA SER A 136 8.03 12.71 -12.91
C SER A 136 7.73 11.21 -12.72
N LEU A 137 8.50 10.33 -13.37
CA LEU A 137 8.43 8.89 -13.13
C LEU A 137 8.66 8.52 -11.65
N SER A 138 9.59 9.18 -10.99
CA SER A 138 9.87 8.98 -9.56
C SER A 138 8.70 9.43 -8.66
N ASP A 139 7.97 10.48 -9.04
CA ASP A 139 6.81 10.93 -8.26
C ASP A 139 5.66 9.92 -8.28
N ILE A 140 5.57 9.08 -9.32
CA ILE A 140 4.51 8.06 -9.46
C ILE A 140 4.97 6.66 -9.02
N GLY A 141 6.24 6.50 -8.64
CA GLY A 141 6.74 5.37 -7.86
C GLY A 141 6.82 4.02 -8.57
N PHE A 142 6.75 3.98 -9.91
CA PHE A 142 6.77 2.72 -10.69
C PHE A 142 8.13 2.03 -10.67
N ALA A 143 9.22 2.80 -10.73
CA ALA A 143 10.59 2.25 -10.68
C ALA A 143 10.86 1.61 -9.32
N GLU A 144 10.48 2.31 -8.24
CA GLU A 144 10.59 1.83 -6.87
C GLU A 144 9.67 0.62 -6.62
N GLN A 145 8.49 0.59 -7.26
CA GLN A 145 7.57 -0.55 -7.14
C GLN A 145 8.18 -1.82 -7.73
N ASP A 146 8.82 -1.72 -8.88
CA ASP A 146 9.50 -2.83 -9.54
C ASP A 146 10.75 -3.29 -8.78
N GLU A 147 11.53 -2.36 -8.23
CA GLU A 147 12.64 -2.68 -7.32
C GLU A 147 12.15 -3.44 -6.08
N LEU A 148 11.14 -2.90 -5.38
CA LEU A 148 10.59 -3.51 -4.17
C LEU A 148 9.96 -4.87 -4.44
N PHE A 149 9.39 -5.08 -5.62
CA PHE A 149 8.87 -6.38 -6.04
C PHE A 149 9.97 -7.43 -6.16
N ARG A 150 11.11 -7.09 -6.77
CA ARG A 150 12.29 -7.97 -6.81
C ARG A 150 12.84 -8.25 -5.42
N VAL A 151 13.03 -7.21 -4.62
CA VAL A 151 13.52 -7.33 -3.23
C VAL A 151 12.61 -8.25 -2.43
N ALA A 152 11.29 -8.03 -2.45
CA ALA A 152 10.33 -8.88 -1.75
C ALA A 152 10.37 -10.33 -2.25
N THR A 153 10.52 -10.55 -3.57
CA THR A 153 10.64 -11.88 -4.16
C THR A 153 11.88 -12.62 -3.64
N GLU A 154 13.03 -11.94 -3.63
CA GLU A 154 14.30 -12.49 -3.14
C GLU A 154 14.26 -12.78 -1.63
N LEU A 155 13.73 -11.84 -0.83
CA LEU A 155 13.66 -11.98 0.63
C LEU A 155 12.74 -13.12 1.07
N CYS A 156 11.62 -13.32 0.38
CA CYS A 156 10.60 -14.29 0.75
C CYS A 156 10.74 -15.63 0.01
N GLY A 157 11.59 -15.71 -1.02
CA GLY A 157 11.75 -16.91 -1.86
C GLY A 157 10.49 -17.30 -2.65
N GLN A 158 9.52 -16.40 -2.77
CA GLN A 158 8.27 -16.59 -3.49
C GLN A 158 7.83 -15.26 -4.12
N ILE A 159 7.18 -15.35 -5.28
CA ILE A 159 6.66 -14.17 -5.98
C ILE A 159 5.47 -13.61 -5.19
N PRO A 160 5.51 -12.34 -4.73
CA PRO A 160 4.37 -11.71 -4.06
C PRO A 160 3.16 -11.60 -4.99
N PRO A 161 1.91 -11.78 -4.50
CA PRO A 161 0.72 -11.53 -5.29
C PRO A 161 0.67 -10.07 -5.77
N VAL A 162 0.34 -9.90 -7.06
CA VAL A 162 0.06 -8.60 -7.66
C VAL A 162 -1.45 -8.48 -7.91
N ILE A 163 -2.06 -7.36 -7.55
CA ILE A 163 -3.46 -7.07 -7.79
C ILE A 163 -3.57 -5.82 -8.65
N ASP A 164 -4.27 -5.91 -9.77
CA ASP A 164 -4.57 -4.76 -10.60
C ASP A 164 -5.80 -4.02 -10.09
N ALA A 165 -5.71 -2.70 -10.03
CA ALA A 165 -6.79 -1.84 -9.54
C ALA A 165 -8.05 -1.93 -10.40
N ASP A 166 -7.95 -2.01 -11.73
CA ASP A 166 -9.14 -2.11 -12.58
C ASP A 166 -9.80 -3.48 -12.43
N ASP A 167 -9.00 -4.54 -12.30
CA ASP A 167 -9.51 -5.88 -12.01
C ASP A 167 -10.25 -5.93 -10.66
N LEU A 168 -9.68 -5.31 -9.62
CA LEU A 168 -10.30 -5.18 -8.30
C LEU A 168 -11.60 -4.40 -8.35
N LEU A 169 -11.62 -3.24 -9.03
CA LEU A 169 -12.82 -2.41 -9.09
C LEU A 169 -13.95 -3.08 -9.88
N ALA A 170 -13.63 -3.89 -10.89
CA ALA A 170 -14.63 -4.56 -11.71
C ALA A 170 -15.22 -5.82 -11.04
N ASP A 171 -14.50 -6.50 -10.16
CA ASP A 171 -15.05 -7.56 -9.30
C ASP A 171 -14.33 -7.61 -7.93
N PRO A 172 -14.74 -6.76 -6.97
CA PRO A 172 -14.06 -6.65 -5.69
C PRO A 172 -14.08 -7.96 -4.90
N GLN A 173 -15.17 -8.73 -4.97
CA GLN A 173 -15.29 -9.97 -4.21
C GLN A 173 -14.35 -11.04 -4.73
N ALA A 174 -14.31 -11.28 -6.05
CA ALA A 174 -13.43 -12.29 -6.62
C ALA A 174 -11.96 -11.95 -6.36
N MET A 175 -11.56 -10.70 -6.61
CA MET A 175 -10.17 -10.27 -6.46
C MET A 175 -9.71 -10.25 -5.00
N LEU A 176 -10.55 -9.83 -4.05
CA LEU A 176 -10.20 -9.88 -2.63
C LEU A 176 -10.12 -11.32 -2.11
N ARG A 177 -10.94 -12.25 -2.62
CA ARG A 177 -10.81 -13.68 -2.31
C ARG A 177 -9.48 -14.23 -2.82
N ALA A 178 -9.12 -13.93 -4.06
CA ALA A 178 -7.84 -14.35 -4.64
C ALA A 178 -6.65 -13.79 -3.83
N LEU A 179 -6.70 -12.51 -3.48
CA LEU A 179 -5.67 -11.85 -2.66
C LEU A 179 -5.57 -12.48 -1.27
N CYS A 180 -6.69 -12.69 -0.58
CA CYS A 180 -6.71 -13.33 0.74
C CYS A 180 -6.12 -14.75 0.67
N GLY A 181 -6.49 -15.53 -0.34
CA GLY A 181 -5.94 -16.87 -0.57
C GLY A 181 -4.42 -16.85 -0.78
N ALA A 182 -3.93 -15.97 -1.64
CA ALA A 182 -2.49 -15.81 -1.89
C ALA A 182 -1.74 -15.35 -0.62
N LEU A 183 -2.36 -14.49 0.19
CA LEU A 183 -1.83 -14.04 1.48
C LEU A 183 -2.05 -15.04 2.62
N LYS A 184 -2.69 -16.19 2.38
CA LYS A 184 -3.02 -17.22 3.38
C LYS A 184 -3.77 -16.65 4.58
N ILE A 185 -4.81 -15.86 4.30
CA ILE A 185 -5.79 -15.34 5.28
C ILE A 185 -7.21 -15.65 4.78
N ASP A 186 -8.16 -15.71 5.71
CA ASP A 186 -9.56 -15.93 5.35
C ASP A 186 -10.16 -14.67 4.74
N PHE A 187 -10.94 -14.80 3.66
CA PHE A 187 -11.74 -13.70 3.12
C PHE A 187 -12.85 -13.31 4.10
N SER A 188 -13.04 -12.00 4.31
CA SER A 188 -14.16 -11.47 5.08
C SER A 188 -15.09 -10.65 4.18
N PRO A 189 -16.41 -10.94 4.15
CA PRO A 189 -17.38 -10.12 3.43
C PRO A 189 -17.40 -8.65 3.85
N ALA A 190 -16.97 -8.36 5.09
CA ALA A 190 -16.86 -6.99 5.60
C ALA A 190 -15.87 -6.13 4.79
N MET A 191 -14.98 -6.74 4.01
CA MET A 191 -14.05 -6.02 3.12
C MET A 191 -14.75 -5.29 1.97
N LEU A 192 -16.01 -5.60 1.66
CA LEU A 192 -16.71 -5.10 0.47
C LEU A 192 -17.48 -3.80 0.69
N ALA A 193 -17.79 -3.47 1.94
CA ALA A 193 -18.56 -2.27 2.28
C ALA A 193 -18.08 -1.69 3.61
N TRP A 194 -18.02 -0.36 3.70
CA TRP A 194 -17.57 0.36 4.88
C TRP A 194 -18.40 1.63 5.11
N PRO A 195 -18.49 2.16 6.34
CA PRO A 195 -19.13 3.46 6.55
C PRO A 195 -18.34 4.61 5.90
N ALA A 196 -19.06 5.61 5.43
CA ALA A 196 -18.47 6.86 4.97
C ALA A 196 -17.89 7.66 6.16
N GLY A 197 -16.91 8.52 5.88
CA GLY A 197 -16.30 9.44 6.83
C GLY A 197 -14.81 9.18 7.09
N PRO A 198 -14.19 10.04 7.92
CA PRO A 198 -12.81 9.88 8.37
C PRO A 198 -12.66 8.67 9.30
N ARG A 199 -11.42 8.21 9.48
CA ARG A 199 -11.07 7.12 10.39
C ARG A 199 -9.97 7.52 11.36
N ASP A 200 -9.94 6.88 12.52
CA ASP A 200 -8.87 7.08 13.50
C ASP A 200 -7.51 6.58 12.98
N SER A 201 -7.52 5.68 11.99
CA SER A 201 -6.33 5.18 11.31
C SER A 201 -5.76 6.14 10.25
N ASP A 202 -6.48 7.21 9.92
CA ASP A 202 -6.07 8.14 8.88
C ASP A 202 -4.84 8.97 9.31
N GLY A 203 -3.85 9.05 8.43
CA GLY A 203 -2.70 9.93 8.66
C GLY A 203 -3.09 11.42 8.66
N ALA A 204 -2.17 12.27 9.14
CA ALA A 204 -2.39 13.72 9.25
C ALA A 204 -2.71 14.38 7.89
N TRP A 205 -2.30 13.72 6.80
CA TRP A 205 -2.50 14.13 5.42
C TRP A 205 -3.91 13.84 4.88
N ALA A 206 -4.75 13.10 5.60
CA ALA A 206 -6.06 12.67 5.10
C ALA A 206 -6.97 13.83 4.72
N ALA A 207 -6.96 14.92 5.50
CA ALA A 207 -7.72 16.13 5.19
C ALA A 207 -7.39 16.74 3.81
N HIS A 208 -6.22 16.44 3.24
CA HIS A 208 -5.80 16.95 1.93
C HIS A 208 -6.02 15.94 0.78
N TRP A 209 -5.94 14.64 1.08
CA TRP A 209 -5.91 13.58 0.07
C TRP A 209 -7.16 12.70 0.01
N TYR A 210 -7.94 12.60 1.09
CA TYR A 210 -8.92 11.50 1.30
C TYR A 210 -10.38 11.87 1.06
N ASP A 211 -10.68 13.06 0.52
CA ASP A 211 -12.03 13.50 0.16
C ASP A 211 -12.87 12.42 -0.55
N ALA A 212 -12.27 11.73 -1.52
CA ALA A 212 -12.97 10.72 -2.32
C ALA A 212 -13.28 9.44 -1.51
N VAL A 213 -12.34 8.97 -0.69
CA VAL A 213 -12.53 7.75 0.11
C VAL A 213 -13.42 8.01 1.33
N HIS A 214 -13.39 9.22 1.90
CA HIS A 214 -14.32 9.61 2.96
C HIS A 214 -15.77 9.63 2.49
N ARG A 215 -16.03 9.87 1.19
CA ARG A 215 -17.38 9.79 0.62
C ARG A 215 -17.78 8.38 0.14
N SER A 216 -16.86 7.42 0.11
CA SER A 216 -17.16 6.09 -0.39
C SER A 216 -17.67 5.17 0.72
N THR A 217 -18.44 4.16 0.31
CA THR A 217 -18.94 3.09 1.19
C THR A 217 -18.56 1.69 0.69
N GLY A 218 -17.68 1.62 -0.30
CA GLY A 218 -17.26 0.41 -1.00
C GLY A 218 -16.47 0.77 -2.25
N PHE A 219 -15.96 -0.25 -2.94
CA PHE A 219 -15.33 -0.07 -4.25
C PHE A 219 -16.35 0.36 -5.31
N GLN A 220 -15.93 1.19 -6.25
CA GLN A 220 -16.76 1.67 -7.35
C GLN A 220 -16.20 1.13 -8.67
N PRO A 221 -17.04 0.73 -9.65
CA PRO A 221 -16.58 0.23 -10.93
C PRO A 221 -15.55 1.17 -11.60
N PRO A 222 -14.55 0.62 -12.32
CA PRO A 222 -13.54 1.45 -12.95
C PRO A 222 -14.19 2.30 -14.05
N ALA A 223 -13.81 3.57 -14.12
CA ALA A 223 -14.13 4.42 -15.26
C ALA A 223 -13.38 3.93 -16.52
N PRO A 224 -13.78 4.32 -17.74
CA PRO A 224 -12.98 4.08 -18.94
C PRO A 224 -11.51 4.55 -18.77
N LEU A 225 -10.58 3.88 -19.46
CA LEU A 225 -9.19 4.30 -19.45
C LEU A 225 -9.09 5.71 -20.05
N PRO A 226 -8.49 6.69 -19.35
CA PRO A 226 -8.41 8.05 -19.86
C PRO A 226 -7.39 8.15 -20.99
N VAL A 227 -7.61 9.10 -21.90
CA VAL A 227 -6.64 9.51 -22.90
C VAL A 227 -5.83 10.67 -22.33
N LEU A 228 -4.50 10.59 -22.39
CA LEU A 228 -3.61 11.68 -22.00
C LEU A 228 -3.48 12.67 -23.16
N GLU A 229 -4.01 13.88 -22.98
CA GLU A 229 -3.91 14.96 -23.98
C GLU A 229 -2.59 15.74 -23.89
N ASP A 230 -1.94 15.73 -22.73
CA ASP A 230 -0.68 16.43 -22.48
C ASP A 230 0.53 15.58 -22.89
N ASP A 231 1.42 16.17 -23.69
CA ASP A 231 2.60 15.50 -24.24
C ASP A 231 3.58 15.06 -23.14
N GLY A 232 3.80 15.89 -22.12
CA GLY A 232 4.67 15.54 -21.00
C GLY A 232 4.13 14.36 -20.19
N LEU A 233 2.82 14.30 -19.97
CA LEU A 233 2.20 13.13 -19.34
C LEU A 233 2.33 11.87 -20.21
N ARG A 234 2.23 11.98 -21.54
CA ARG A 234 2.43 10.86 -22.47
C ARG A 234 3.86 10.32 -22.44
N GLU A 235 4.85 11.19 -22.31
CA GLU A 235 6.25 10.79 -22.16
C GLU A 235 6.45 9.98 -20.86
N VAL A 236 5.95 10.49 -19.74
CA VAL A 236 6.05 9.80 -18.43
C VAL A 236 5.27 8.48 -18.44
N GLU A 237 4.11 8.42 -19.12
CA GLU A 237 3.39 7.17 -19.32
C GLU A 237 4.22 6.15 -20.10
N ALA A 238 4.88 6.56 -21.18
CA ALA A 238 5.69 5.67 -22.00
C ALA A 238 6.85 5.05 -21.21
N GLU A 239 7.41 5.77 -20.23
CA GLU A 239 8.42 5.25 -19.31
C GLU A 239 7.82 4.32 -18.23
N ALA A 240 6.62 4.64 -17.72
CA ALA A 240 5.97 3.87 -16.65
C ALA A 240 5.30 2.57 -17.15
N LEU A 241 4.82 2.55 -18.38
CA LEU A 241 4.04 1.43 -18.93
C LEU A 241 4.81 0.11 -18.97
N PRO A 242 6.08 0.04 -19.41
CA PRO A 242 6.85 -1.20 -19.35
C PRO A 242 7.01 -1.77 -17.93
N LEU A 243 7.17 -0.89 -16.93
CA LEU A 243 7.29 -1.27 -15.51
C LEU A 243 5.95 -1.82 -14.99
N TYR A 244 4.85 -1.14 -15.31
CA TYR A 244 3.50 -1.63 -15.05
C TYR A 244 3.26 -3.02 -15.67
N GLU A 245 3.57 -3.19 -16.95
CA GLU A 245 3.36 -4.45 -17.68
C GLU A 245 4.20 -5.59 -17.11
N GLN A 246 5.41 -5.31 -16.64
CA GLN A 246 6.26 -6.29 -15.97
C GLN A 246 5.58 -6.86 -14.72
N LEU A 247 5.03 -6.01 -13.86
CA LEU A 247 4.29 -6.47 -12.68
C LEU A 247 2.95 -7.11 -13.06
N ALA A 248 2.27 -6.58 -14.07
CA ALA A 248 0.97 -7.09 -14.52
C ALA A 248 1.03 -8.54 -15.02
N ARG A 249 2.20 -9.03 -15.47
CA ARG A 249 2.40 -10.46 -15.80
C ARG A 249 2.23 -11.40 -14.60
N HIS A 250 2.37 -10.88 -13.38
CA HIS A 250 2.22 -11.61 -12.13
C HIS A 250 0.86 -11.37 -11.46
N LYS A 251 -0.06 -10.66 -12.12
CA LYS A 251 -1.34 -10.31 -11.52
C LYS A 251 -2.18 -11.55 -11.24
N LEU A 252 -2.87 -11.52 -10.11
CA LEU A 252 -3.89 -12.48 -9.76
C LEU A 252 -4.99 -12.44 -10.82
N THR A 253 -5.52 -13.62 -11.14
CA THR A 253 -6.72 -13.77 -11.97
C THR A 253 -7.90 -14.11 -11.07
N ARG A 254 -9.10 -13.76 -11.55
CA ARG A 254 -10.37 -14.13 -10.91
C ARG A 254 -10.62 -15.63 -10.98
#